data_AF-A0A2V6HJW8-F1
#
_entry.id   AF-A0A2V6HJW8-F1
#
_cell.length_a   1.000
_cell.length_b   1.000
_cell.length_c   1.000
_cell.angle_alpha   90.00
_cell.angle_beta   90.00
_cell.angle_gamma   90.00
#
_symmetry.space_group_name_H-M   'P 1'
#
loop_
_entity.id
_entity.type
_entity.pdbx_description
1 polymer ?
#
loop_
_entity_poly.entity_id
_entity_poly.type
_entity_poly.pdbx_seq_one_letter_code
_entity_poly.pdbx_strand_id
1 'polypeptide(L)' 'MDDSAGLLHALEALALGIVGKRLLWRSLAAIAPNLVALQGTDFDELEKRAHDQFERVETLRIQTAQDAFRI' A
#
# COMPACT_ATOMS: atom_id res chain seq x y z
N MET A 1 -12.03 15.32 20.24
CA MET A 1 -12.24 15.01 18.81
C MET A 1 -11.71 13.60 18.64
N ASP A 2 -12.50 12.68 18.10
CA ASP A 2 -12.24 11.24 18.15
C ASP A 2 -10.98 10.89 17.34
N ASP A 3 -9.85 10.72 18.02
CA ASP A 3 -8.51 10.58 17.42
C ASP A 3 -8.40 9.32 16.54
N SER A 4 -9.21 8.31 16.87
CA SER A 4 -9.38 7.06 16.12
C SER A 4 -9.97 7.27 14.72
N ALA A 5 -10.96 8.16 14.56
CA ALA A 5 -11.53 8.47 13.25
C ALA A 5 -10.53 9.19 12.33
N GLY A 6 -9.73 10.10 12.89
CA GLY A 6 -8.63 10.76 12.17
C GLY A 6 -7.54 9.78 11.74
N LEU A 7 -7.14 8.88 12.64
CA LEU A 7 -6.18 7.82 12.34
C LEU A 7 -6.72 6.84 11.28
N LEU A 8 -8.00 6.45 11.36
CA LEU A 8 -8.63 5.60 10.36
C LEU A 8 -8.56 6.23 8.97
N HIS A 9 -8.91 7.50 8.83
CA HIS A 9 -8.78 8.21 7.54
C HIS A 9 -7.33 8.26 7.03
N ALA A 10 -6.36 8.44 7.92
CA ALA A 10 -4.94 8.41 7.53
C ALA A 10 -4.51 7.02 7.03
N LEU A 11 -4.99 5.95 7.68
CA LEU A 11 -4.72 4.57 7.28
C LEU A 11 -5.40 4.19 5.95
N GLU A 12 -6.61 4.68 5.69
CA GLU A 12 -7.28 4.53 4.39
C GLU A 12 -6.46 5.18 3.25
N ALA A 13 -6.02 6.43 3.45
CA ALA A 13 -5.20 7.13 2.48
C ALA A 13 -3.85 6.42 2.26
N LEU A 14 -3.24 5.90 3.32
CA LEU A 14 -2.00 5.14 3.24
C LEU A 14 -2.20 3.81 2.50
N ALA A 15 -3.27 3.08 2.78
CA ALA A 15 -3.63 1.84 2.09
C ALA A 15 -3.80 2.07 0.58
N LEU A 16 -4.55 3.12 0.20
CA LEU A 16 -4.73 3.51 -1.20
C LEU A 16 -3.38 3.83 -1.87
N GLY A 17 -2.51 4.58 -1.19
CA GLY A 17 -1.16 4.90 -1.68
C GLY A 17 -0.27 3.67 -1.86
N ILE A 18 -0.33 2.71 -0.94
CA ILE A 18 0.43 1.45 -1.03
C ILE A 18 -0.07 0.59 -2.21
N VAL A 19 -1.38 0.45 -2.37
CA VAL A 19 -1.97 -0.29 -3.49
C VAL A 19 -1.61 0.38 -4.82
N GLY A 20 -1.72 1.71 -4.91
CA GLY A 20 -1.33 2.46 -6.11
C GLY A 20 0.14 2.24 -6.47
N LYS A 21 1.04 2.30 -5.47
CA LYS A 21 2.47 2.00 -5.63
C LYS A 21 2.72 0.58 -6.14
N ARG A 22 2.01 -0.41 -5.60
CA ARG A 22 2.09 -1.80 -6.05
C ARG A 22 1.69 -1.94 -7.51
N LEU A 23 0.58 -1.31 -7.92
CA LEU A 23 0.10 -1.33 -9.31
C LEU A 23 1.07 -0.59 -10.25
N LEU A 24 1.72 0.47 -9.78
CA LEU A 24 2.77 1.15 -10.52
C LEU A 24 3.97 0.22 -10.77
N TRP A 25 4.44 -0.53 -9.76
CA TRP A 25 5.52 -1.49 -9.95
C TRP A 25 5.18 -2.55 -10.99
N ARG A 26 3.96 -3.11 -10.94
CA ARG A 26 3.47 -4.05 -11.97
C ARG A 26 3.47 -3.44 -13.38
N SER A 27 3.06 -2.17 -13.49
CA SER A 27 3.03 -1.46 -14.77
C SER A 27 4.45 -1.23 -15.32
N LEU A 28 5.40 -0.88 -14.43
CA LEU A 28 6.80 -0.70 -14.79
C LEU A 28 7.48 -2.02 -15.15
N ALA A 29 7.19 -3.11 -14.43
CA ALA A 29 7.65 -4.46 -14.76
C ALA A 29 7.22 -4.87 -16.18
N ALA A 30 5.98 -4.59 -16.56
CA ALA A 30 5.43 -4.94 -17.88
C ALA A 30 6.15 -4.23 -19.04
N ILE A 31 6.68 -3.02 -18.82
CA ILE A 31 7.38 -2.25 -19.85
C ILE A 31 8.91 -2.35 -19.75
N ALA A 32 9.44 -2.86 -18.63
CA ALA A 32 10.87 -2.97 -18.37
C ALA A 32 11.67 -3.70 -19.46
N PRO A 33 11.21 -4.80 -20.07
CA PRO A 33 11.93 -5.48 -21.16
C PRO A 33 12.26 -4.57 -22.35
N ASN A 34 11.46 -3.52 -22.57
CA ASN A 34 11.59 -2.62 -23.72
C ASN A 34 12.27 -1.28 -23.37
N LEU A 35 12.64 -1.06 -22.11
CA LEU A 35 13.17 0.22 -21.61
C LEU A 35 14.47 -0.01 -20.83
N VAL A 36 15.60 0.34 -21.45
CA VAL A 36 16.94 0.20 -20.85
C VAL A 36 17.04 0.88 -19.48
N ALA A 37 16.36 2.02 -19.28
CA ALA A 37 16.35 2.75 -18.01
C ALA A 37 15.72 1.98 -16.84
N LEU A 38 14.94 0.94 -17.11
CA LEU A 38 14.27 0.12 -16.09
C LEU A 38 14.97 -1.23 -15.87
N GLN A 39 15.97 -1.56 -16.68
CA GLN A 39 16.74 -2.79 -16.56
C GLN A 39 17.51 -2.83 -15.22
N GLY A 40 17.53 -4.00 -14.58
CA GLY A 40 18.20 -4.20 -13.29
C GLY A 40 17.38 -3.79 -12.06
N THR A 41 16.17 -3.24 -12.23
CA THR A 41 15.24 -3.04 -11.12
C THR A 41 14.44 -4.32 -10.88
N ASP A 42 14.45 -4.82 -9.65
CA ASP A 42 13.64 -5.96 -9.23
C ASP A 42 12.21 -5.50 -8.87
N PHE A 43 11.35 -5.39 -9.89
CA PHE A 43 9.97 -4.96 -9.69
C PHE A 43 9.11 -6.00 -8.93
N ASP A 44 9.47 -7.27 -8.98
CA ASP A 44 8.73 -8.34 -8.29
C ASP A 44 8.93 -8.22 -6.76
N GLU A 45 10.17 -7.98 -6.32
CA GLU A 45 10.46 -7.70 -4.91
C GLU A 45 9.82 -6.38 -4.45
N LEU A 46 9.79 -5.34 -5.30
CA LEU A 46 9.09 -4.10 -4.99
C LEU A 46 7.57 -4.29 -4.86
N GLU A 47 6.97 -5.11 -5.72
CA GLU A 47 5.55 -5.48 -5.64
C GLU A 47 5.26 -6.21 -4.32
N LYS A 48 6.07 -7.24 -4.01
CA LYS A 48 5.95 -8.03 -2.78
C LYS A 48 6.07 -7.16 -1.53
N ARG A 49 7.07 -6.26 -1.47
CA ARG A 49 7.21 -5.32 -0.37
C ARG A 49 6.00 -4.40 -0.21
N ALA A 50 5.38 -3.96 -1.31
CA ALA A 50 4.17 -3.16 -1.23
C ALA A 50 2.97 -3.98 -0.72
N HIS A 51 2.87 -5.26 -1.09
CA HIS A 51 1.88 -6.17 -0.52
C HIS A 51 2.08 -6.36 0.99
N ASP A 52 3.30 -6.65 1.45
CA ASP A 52 3.60 -6.82 2.88
C ASP A 52 3.33 -5.54 3.69
N GLN A 53 3.59 -4.37 3.09
CA GLN A 53 3.23 -3.07 3.68
C GLN A 53 1.71 -2.92 3.82
N PHE A 54 0.95 -3.33 2.80
CA PHE A 54 -0.50 -3.27 2.82
C PHE A 54 -1.09 -4.14 3.92
N GLU A 55 -0.66 -5.40 4.05
CA GLU A 55 -1.17 -6.32 5.07
C GLU A 55 -0.99 -5.77 6.50
N ARG A 56 0.15 -5.11 6.76
CA ARG A 56 0.42 -4.46 8.05
C ARG A 56 -0.49 -3.26 8.30
N VAL A 57 -0.73 -2.43 7.28
CA VAL A 57 -1.64 -1.28 7.37
C VAL A 57 -3.08 -1.74 7.52
N GLU A 58 -3.49 -2.76 6.79
CA GLU A 58 -4.85 -3.31 6.84
C GLU A 58 -5.19 -3.86 8.22
N THR A 59 -4.25 -4.58 8.84
CA THR A 59 -4.40 -5.05 10.23
C THR A 59 -4.70 -3.89 11.18
N LEU A 60 -3.91 -2.81 11.10
CA LEU A 60 -4.10 -1.63 11.95
C LEU A 60 -5.38 -0.85 11.60
N ARG A 61 -5.75 -0.79 10.32
CA ARG A 61 -6.95 -0.11 9.82
C ARG A 61 -8.22 -0.78 10.38
N ILE A 62 -8.28 -2.11 10.37
CA ILE A 62 -9.40 -2.87 10.94
C ILE A 62 -9.51 -2.63 12.45
N GLN A 63 -8.40 -2.70 13.19
CA GLN A 63 -8.38 -2.43 14.63
C GLN A 63 -8.85 -1.01 14.93
N THR A 64 -8.33 -0.01 14.21
CA THR A 64 -8.72 1.39 14.38
C THR A 64 -10.18 1.62 14.02
N ALA A 65 -10.73 0.90 13.04
CA ALA A 65 -12.16 0.99 12.71
C ALA A 65 -13.04 0.46 13.86
N GLN A 66 -12.66 -0.64 14.50
CA GLN A 66 -13.37 -1.16 15.68
C GLN A 66 -13.35 -0.13 16.83
N ASP A 67 -12.21 0.49 17.07
CA ASP A 67 -12.06 1.54 18.09
C ASP A 67 -12.88 2.80 17.77
N ALA A 68 -12.85 3.26 16.51
CA ALA A 68 -13.55 4.45 16.04
C ALA A 68 -15.08 4.30 16.07
N PHE A 69 -15.59 3.09 15.87
CA PHE A 69 -17.03 2.83 15.84
C PHE A 69 -17.56 2.06 17.07
N ARG A 70 -16.71 1.80 18.08
CA ARG A 70 -16.99 0.99 19.28
C ARG A 70 -17.92 -0.20 18.99
N ILE A 71 -17.37 -1.18 18.29
CA ILE A 71 -18.01 -2.46 17.94
C ILE A 71 -17.20 -3.63 18.46
#